data_AF-A0A9W9ZSA4-F1
#
_entry.id   AF-A0A9W9ZSA4-F1
#
_cell.length_a   1.000
_cell.length_b   1.000
_cell.length_c   1.000
_cell.angle_alpha   90.00
_cell.angle_beta   90.00
_cell.angle_gamma   90.00
#
_symmetry.space_group_name_H-M   'P 1'
#
loop_
_entity.id
_entity.type
_entity.pdbx_description
1 polymer ?
#
loop_
_entity_poly.entity_id
_entity_poly.type
_entity_poly.pdbx_seq_one_letter_code
_entity_poly.pdbx_strand_id
1 'polypeptide(L)'
;MTFYLISGVISGLNLDGVHKRYQGVLKILRQKRCSLAEAMRLYGVPRNTIRDYIGLCELKILDEDKYDRVVGAEREKAGKVSVKTIEFRCRDVLKDYQAQSNKMKEDGKLLPFYPGKNFSTRK
;
A
#
# COMPACT_ATOMS: atom_id res chain seq x y z
N MET A 1 -20.77 13.37 -7.69
CA MET A 1 -19.45 12.73 -7.44
C MET A 1 -19.64 11.22 -7.59
N THR A 2 -19.26 10.69 -8.75
CA THR A 2 -19.56 9.32 -9.18
C THR A 2 -18.68 8.32 -8.42
N PHE A 3 -19.30 7.45 -7.63
CA PHE A 3 -18.62 6.33 -6.96
C PHE A 3 -18.35 5.23 -8.00
N TYR A 4 -17.11 5.12 -8.46
CA TYR A 4 -16.70 3.99 -9.28
C TYR A 4 -16.49 2.75 -8.38
N LEU A 5 -17.52 1.91 -8.31
CA LEU A 5 -17.41 0.50 -7.95
C LEU A 5 -16.51 -0.21 -8.97
N ILE A 6 -15.19 -0.26 -8.73
CA ILE A 6 -14.30 -1.11 -9.52
C ILE A 6 -13.98 -2.38 -8.75
N SER A 7 -14.80 -3.37 -9.06
CA SER A 7 -14.58 -4.80 -8.88
C SER A 7 -13.11 -5.19 -9.09
N GLY A 8 -12.47 -5.61 -8.01
CA GLY A 8 -11.89 -6.95 -7.86
C GLY A 8 -10.79 -7.49 -8.77
N VAL A 9 -10.46 -6.88 -9.92
CA VAL A 9 -9.43 -7.43 -10.83
C VAL A 9 -8.46 -6.33 -11.21
N ILE A 10 -7.26 -6.38 -10.64
CA ILE A 10 -6.10 -5.61 -11.13
C ILE A 10 -5.56 -6.38 -12.34
N SER A 11 -6.23 -6.25 -13.50
CA SER A 11 -5.70 -6.70 -14.79
C SER A 11 -4.92 -5.53 -15.41
N GLY A 12 -3.65 -5.78 -15.75
CA GLY A 12 -2.67 -4.74 -16.12
C GLY A 12 -1.93 -4.17 -14.89
N LEU A 13 -0.74 -3.61 -15.11
CA LEU A 13 0.04 -2.89 -14.08
C LEU A 13 -0.68 -1.59 -13.67
N ASN A 14 -1.84 -1.69 -13.03
CA ASN A 14 -2.61 -0.55 -12.55
C ASN A 14 -2.05 -0.05 -11.21
N LEU A 15 -0.82 0.45 -11.23
CA LEU A 15 -0.13 1.00 -10.07
C LEU A 15 -0.85 2.24 -9.54
N ASP A 16 -1.40 3.08 -10.41
CA ASP A 16 -2.15 4.27 -10.01
C ASP A 16 -3.43 3.91 -9.23
N GLY A 17 -4.17 2.90 -9.69
CA GLY A 17 -5.35 2.42 -8.99
C GLY A 17 -5.03 1.87 -7.60
N VAL A 18 -3.86 1.22 -7.47
CA VAL A 18 -3.33 0.74 -6.19
C VAL A 18 -3.04 1.92 -5.25
N HIS A 19 -2.28 2.92 -5.72
CA HIS A 19 -1.94 4.11 -4.92
C HIS A 19 -3.18 4.91 -4.51
N LYS A 20 -4.13 5.09 -5.43
CA LYS A 20 -5.41 5.78 -5.15
C LYS A 20 -6.19 5.10 -4.04
N ARG A 21 -6.26 3.75 -4.05
CA ARG A 21 -6.94 2.99 -2.98
C ARG A 21 -6.25 3.18 -1.64
N TYR A 22 -4.93 3.10 -1.59
CA TYR A 22 -4.17 3.33 -0.36
C TYR A 22 -4.40 4.74 0.21
N GLN A 23 -4.25 5.77 -0.62
CA GLN A 23 -4.47 7.16 -0.24
C GLN A 23 -5.91 7.42 0.21
N GLY A 24 -6.89 6.82 -0.46
CA GLY A 24 -8.30 6.94 -0.10
C GLY A 24 -8.61 6.37 1.29
N VAL A 25 -8.09 5.18 1.60
CA VAL A 25 -8.20 4.58 2.95
C VAL A 25 -7.50 5.44 3.98
N LEU A 26 -6.28 5.92 3.70
CA LEU A 26 -5.52 6.78 4.60
C LEU A 26 -6.25 8.09 4.89
N LYS A 27 -6.87 8.69 3.87
CA LYS A 27 -7.69 9.90 4.01
C LYS A 27 -8.87 9.67 4.95
N ILE A 28 -9.61 8.59 4.78
CA ILE A 28 -10.74 8.25 5.66
C ILE A 28 -10.26 8.03 7.10
N LEU A 29 -9.17 7.29 7.28
CA LEU A 29 -8.58 7.02 8.59
C LEU A 29 -8.29 8.33 9.34
N ARG A 30 -7.66 9.29 8.66
CA ARG A 30 -7.31 10.61 9.22
C ARG A 30 -8.54 11.49 9.48
N GLN A 31 -9.49 11.53 8.55
CA GLN A 31 -10.65 12.41 8.63
C GLN A 31 -11.68 11.94 9.65
N LYS A 32 -11.95 10.63 9.69
CA LYS A 32 -12.98 10.06 10.57
C LYS A 32 -12.45 9.57 11.91
N ARG A 33 -11.11 9.53 12.08
CA ARG A 33 -10.44 9.00 13.28
C ARG A 33 -10.98 7.61 13.68
N CYS A 34 -11.25 6.77 12.69
CA CYS A 34 -11.81 5.44 12.88
C CYS A 34 -10.72 4.36 12.89
N SER A 35 -11.11 3.10 13.06
CA SER A 35 -10.18 1.98 12.87
C SER A 35 -9.82 1.81 11.39
N LEU A 36 -8.68 1.18 11.12
CA LEU A 36 -8.27 0.82 9.75
C LEU A 36 -9.29 -0.09 9.06
N ALA A 37 -9.83 -1.08 9.78
CA ALA A 37 -10.85 -1.97 9.22
C ALA A 37 -12.10 -1.18 8.79
N GLU A 38 -12.53 -0.22 9.61
CA GLU A 38 -13.65 0.66 9.29
C GLU A 38 -13.34 1.60 8.13
N ALA A 39 -12.12 2.17 8.06
CA ALA A 39 -11.70 2.99 6.93
C ALA A 39 -11.73 2.22 5.60
N MET A 40 -11.25 0.97 5.62
CA MET A 40 -11.29 0.07 4.45
C MET A 40 -12.73 -0.28 4.04
N ARG A 41 -13.60 -0.57 5.02
CA ARG A 41 -15.03 -0.84 4.79
C ARG A 41 -15.72 0.37 4.17
N LEU A 42 -15.49 1.57 4.71
CA LEU A 42 -16.08 2.82 4.23
C LEU A 42 -15.57 3.21 2.84
N TYR A 43 -14.30 2.92 2.53
CA TYR A 43 -13.76 3.14 1.21
C TYR A 43 -14.26 2.09 0.18
N GLY A 44 -14.69 0.92 0.66
CA GLY A 44 -15.14 -0.19 -0.18
C GLY A 44 -14.01 -1.06 -0.74
N VAL A 45 -12.89 -1.22 -0.01
CA VAL A 45 -11.77 -2.08 -0.42
C VAL A 45 -11.60 -3.27 0.52
N PRO A 46 -11.46 -4.51 0.01
CA PRO A 46 -11.23 -5.68 0.85
C PRO A 46 -9.93 -5.59 1.65
N ARG A 47 -9.93 -6.18 2.86
CA ARG A 47 -8.78 -6.17 3.78
C ARG A 47 -7.48 -6.69 3.14
N ASN A 48 -7.60 -7.77 2.39
CA ASN A 48 -6.45 -8.42 1.76
C ASN A 48 -5.84 -7.54 0.67
N THR A 49 -6.66 -6.76 -0.04
CA THR A 49 -6.24 -5.97 -1.18
C THR A 49 -5.18 -4.93 -0.81
N ILE A 50 -5.41 -4.06 0.20
CA ILE A 50 -4.36 -3.10 0.63
C ILE A 50 -3.09 -3.81 1.10
N ARG A 51 -3.25 -4.92 1.84
CA ARG A 51 -2.10 -5.68 2.36
C ARG A 51 -1.24 -6.24 1.22
N ASP A 52 -1.82 -6.59 0.09
CA ASP A 52 -1.12 -7.20 -1.04
C ASP A 52 -0.24 -6.22 -1.84
N TYR A 53 -0.34 -4.92 -1.59
CA TYR A 53 0.45 -3.88 -2.28
C TYR A 53 0.94 -2.76 -1.34
N ILE A 54 1.04 -3.06 -0.05
CA ILE A 54 1.37 -2.06 0.95
C ILE A 54 2.81 -1.56 0.84
N GLY A 55 3.77 -2.44 0.56
CA GLY A 55 5.18 -2.04 0.46
C GLY A 55 5.40 -1.11 -0.74
N LEU A 56 4.69 -1.35 -1.82
CA LEU A 56 4.64 -0.54 -3.02
C LEU A 56 4.14 0.87 -2.71
N CYS A 57 3.07 0.98 -1.93
CA CYS A 57 2.49 2.28 -1.55
C CYS A 57 3.37 3.01 -0.52
N GLU A 58 3.85 2.30 0.50
CA GLU A 58 4.69 2.88 1.55
C GLU A 58 6.02 3.40 0.97
N LEU A 59 6.67 2.64 0.08
CA LEU A 59 7.93 3.08 -0.54
C LEU A 59 7.72 4.33 -1.37
N LYS A 60 6.65 4.41 -2.17
CA LYS A 60 6.36 5.62 -2.96
C LYS A 60 6.19 6.87 -2.08
N ILE A 61 5.60 6.73 -0.90
CA ILE A 61 5.41 7.84 0.04
C ILE A 61 6.70 8.19 0.78
N LEU A 62 7.53 7.20 1.10
CA LEU A 62 8.78 7.37 1.84
C LEU A 62 9.90 7.94 0.97
N ASP A 63 10.00 7.45 -0.26
CA ASP A 63 11.08 7.71 -1.20
C ASP A 63 10.60 7.43 -2.64
N GLU A 64 10.04 8.46 -3.28
CA GLU A 64 9.48 8.36 -4.63
C GLU A 64 10.57 8.03 -5.67
N ASP A 65 11.77 8.59 -5.53
CA ASP A 65 12.89 8.32 -6.43
C ASP A 65 13.32 6.84 -6.36
N LYS A 66 13.41 6.28 -5.14
CA LYS A 66 13.73 4.86 -4.95
C LYS A 66 12.60 3.98 -5.47
N TYR A 67 11.35 4.36 -5.27
CA TYR A 67 10.19 3.67 -5.83
C TYR A 67 10.26 3.60 -7.35
N ASP A 68 10.49 4.73 -8.03
CA ASP A 68 10.55 4.80 -9.48
C ASP A 68 11.71 3.99 -10.05
N ARG A 69 12.87 3.98 -9.37
CA ARG A 69 14.00 3.09 -9.72
C ARG A 69 13.64 1.61 -9.62
N VAL A 70 12.94 1.19 -8.57
CA VAL A 70 12.49 -0.20 -8.41
C VAL A 70 11.50 -0.58 -9.49
N VAL A 71 10.51 0.27 -9.76
CA VAL A 71 9.50 0.03 -10.81
C VAL A 71 10.15 0.00 -12.19
N GLY A 72 11.05 0.93 -12.49
CA GLY A 72 11.81 0.99 -13.74
C GLY A 72 12.61 -0.28 -13.97
N ALA A 73 13.42 -0.68 -13.00
CA ALA A 73 14.25 -1.88 -13.08
C ALA A 73 13.42 -3.17 -13.27
N GLU A 74 12.23 -3.26 -12.67
CA GLU A 74 11.34 -4.40 -12.93
C GLU A 74 10.71 -4.33 -14.34
N ARG A 75 10.32 -3.14 -14.82
CA ARG A 75 9.78 -2.91 -16.17
C ARG A 75 10.76 -3.24 -17.29
N GLU A 76 12.05 -3.03 -17.06
CA GLU A 76 13.11 -3.31 -18.04
C GLU A 76 13.44 -4.81 -18.17
N LYS A 77 13.02 -5.65 -17.20
CA LYS A 77 13.23 -7.10 -17.30
C LYS A 77 12.34 -7.69 -18.38
N ALA A 78 12.94 -8.46 -19.29
CA ALA A 78 12.21 -9.19 -20.31
C ALA A 78 11.20 -10.15 -19.65
N GLY A 79 9.90 -9.86 -19.82
CA GLY A 79 8.81 -10.70 -19.29
C GLY A 79 7.58 -9.90 -18.85
N LYS A 80 6.55 -10.63 -18.41
CA LYS A 80 5.32 -10.03 -17.88
C LYS A 80 5.55 -9.58 -16.44
N VAL A 81 5.83 -8.30 -16.26
CA VAL A 81 6.00 -7.69 -14.94
C VAL A 81 4.66 -7.68 -14.21
N SER A 82 4.64 -8.22 -12.99
CA SER A 82 3.46 -8.28 -12.15
C SER A 82 3.54 -7.27 -11.02
N VAL A 83 2.39 -6.73 -10.59
CA VAL A 83 2.30 -5.86 -9.39
C VAL A 83 2.86 -6.58 -8.17
N LYS A 84 2.67 -7.91 -8.07
CA LYS A 84 3.17 -8.73 -6.98
C LYS A 84 4.71 -8.77 -6.94
N THR A 85 5.37 -8.82 -8.10
CA THR A 85 6.83 -8.77 -8.19
C THR A 85 7.36 -7.41 -7.71
N ILE A 86 6.73 -6.32 -8.16
CA ILE A 86 7.10 -4.96 -7.74
C ILE A 86 6.89 -4.79 -6.23
N GLU A 87 5.73 -5.20 -5.70
CA GLU A 87 5.44 -5.18 -4.26
C GLU A 87 6.53 -5.89 -3.46
N PHE A 88 6.92 -7.10 -3.88
CA PHE A 88 7.94 -7.87 -3.20
C PHE A 88 9.28 -7.12 -3.15
N ARG A 89 9.69 -6.49 -4.25
CA ARG A 89 10.91 -5.68 -4.31
C ARG A 89 10.82 -4.41 -3.47
N CYS A 90 9.68 -3.72 -3.49
CA CYS A 90 9.47 -2.55 -2.65
C CYS A 90 9.56 -2.90 -1.16
N ARG A 91 8.98 -4.04 -0.74
CA ARG A 91 9.11 -4.52 0.65
C ARG A 91 10.53 -4.83 1.05
N ASP A 92 11.32 -5.40 0.14
CA ASP A 92 12.72 -5.72 0.42
C ASP A 92 13.53 -4.46 0.68
N VAL A 93 13.37 -3.45 -0.19
CA VAL A 93 13.99 -2.13 -0.02
C VAL A 93 13.49 -1.42 1.26
N LEU A 94 12.21 -1.53 1.58
CA LEU A 94 11.62 -0.89 2.76
C LEU A 94 12.20 -1.37 4.10
N LYS A 95 12.87 -2.52 4.14
CA LYS A 95 13.55 -2.99 5.35
C LYS A 95 14.58 -1.97 5.85
N ASP A 96 15.23 -1.27 4.92
CA ASP A 96 16.22 -0.23 5.22
C ASP A 96 15.58 1.06 5.76
N TYR A 97 14.26 1.23 5.60
CA TYR A 97 13.50 2.41 5.99
C TYR A 97 12.63 2.17 7.24
N GLN A 98 12.86 1.08 7.99
CA GLN A 98 11.95 0.65 9.07
C GLN A 98 11.68 1.75 10.11
N ALA A 99 12.72 2.44 10.57
CA ALA A 99 12.59 3.52 11.56
C ALA A 99 11.74 4.69 11.02
N GLN A 100 11.98 5.10 9.77
CA GLN A 100 11.23 6.18 9.12
C GLN A 100 9.78 5.77 8.85
N SER A 101 9.54 4.53 8.39
CA SER A 101 8.20 3.97 8.17
C SER A 101 7.40 3.98 9.47
N ASN A 102 7.98 3.53 10.59
CA ASN A 102 7.33 3.54 11.89
C ASN A 102 6.94 4.96 12.33
N LYS A 103 7.87 5.91 12.23
CA LYS A 103 7.59 7.32 12.54
C LYS A 103 6.47 7.88 11.67
N MET A 104 6.47 7.59 10.38
CA MET A 104 5.40 8.06 9.47
C MET A 104 4.05 7.39 9.74
N LYS A 105 4.02 6.18 10.31
CA LYS A 105 2.79 5.53 10.79
C LYS A 105 2.25 6.22 12.03
N GLU A 106 3.12 6.57 12.97
CA GLU A 106 2.76 7.36 14.17
C GLU A 106 2.24 8.75 13.80
N ASP A 107 2.87 9.42 12.82
CA ASP A 107 2.42 10.70 12.28
C ASP A 107 1.10 10.60 11.47
N GLY A 108 0.57 9.39 11.24
CA GLY A 108 -0.61 9.16 10.41
C GLY A 108 -0.40 9.46 8.93
N LYS A 109 0.86 9.50 8.46
CA LYS A 109 1.24 9.66 7.05
C LYS A 109 1.24 8.32 6.29
N LEU A 110 1.33 7.21 7.01
CA LEU A 110 1.19 5.85 6.49
C LEU A 110 0.09 5.10 7.27
N LEU A 111 -0.45 4.05 6.66
CA LEU A 111 -1.38 3.16 7.33
C LEU A 111 -0.67 2.37 8.45
N PRO A 112 -1.33 2.11 9.60
CA PRO A 112 -0.71 1.49 10.77
C PRO A 112 -0.52 -0.04 10.65
N PHE A 113 -0.06 -0.51 9.49
CA PHE A 113 0.25 -1.93 9.29
C PHE A 113 1.68 -2.24 9.73
N TYR A 114 1.83 -3.31 10.49
CA TYR A 114 3.14 -3.89 10.80
C TYR A 114 3.47 -4.96 9.76
N PRO A 115 4.50 -4.76 8.90
CA PRO A 115 5.03 -5.86 8.11
C PRO A 115 5.76 -6.82 9.06
N GLY A 116 5.08 -7.90 9.46
CA GLY A 116 5.70 -9.03 10.17
C GLY A 116 5.76 -8.91 11.70
N LYS A 117 4.60 -8.94 12.36
CA LYS A 117 4.42 -9.75 13.59
C LYS A 117 3.04 -10.37 13.51
N ASN A 118 2.98 -11.68 13.72
CA ASN A 118 1.74 -12.44 13.79
C ASN A 118 0.75 -11.69 14.69
N PHE A 119 -0.42 -11.37 14.15
CA PHE A 119 -1.54 -10.90 14.96
C PHE A 119 -2.02 -12.08 15.81
N SER A 120 -1.40 -12.31 16.96
CA SER A 120 -2.10 -12.98 18.05
C SER A 120 -3.05 -11.94 18.65
N THR A 121 -4.33 -12.18 18.39
CA THR A 121 -5.48 -11.52 19.00
C THR A 121 -5.25 -11.32 20.50
N ARG A 122 -5.25 -10.06 20.97
CA ARG A 122 -5.65 -9.81 22.36
C ARG A 122 -7.16 -10.00 22.42
N LYS A 123 -7.57 -11.10 23.04
CA LYS A 123 -8.84 -11.13 23.79
C LYS A 123 -8.68 -10.26 25.02
#